data_AF-A0A8X6LA35-F1
#
_entry.id   AF-A0A8X6LA35-F1
#
_cell.length_a   1.000
_cell.length_b   1.000
_cell.length_c   1.000
_cell.angle_alpha   90.00
_cell.angle_beta   90.00
_cell.angle_gamma   90.00
#
_symmetry.space_group_name_H-M   'P 1'
#
loop_
_entity.id
_entity.type
_entity.pdbx_description
1 polymer ?
#
loop_
_entity_poly.entity_id
_entity_poly.type
_entity_poly.pdbx_seq_one_letter_code
_entity_poly.pdbx_strand_id
1 'polypeptide(L)' 'MKYFMYSIKWQRGLPHLHLLLWLMEKLRPNQIEEVISAEIPNPEADRELYNTVYQSMIQGPCPCGALSAVN' A
#
# COMPACT_ATOMS: atom_id res chain seq x y z
N MET A 1 -4.42 -27.81 2.31
CA MET A 1 -3.03 -27.32 2.28
C MET A 1 -3.07 -25.84 1.93
N LYS A 2 -2.55 -24.94 2.77
CA LYS A 2 -2.56 -23.49 2.53
C LYS A 2 -1.15 -23.06 2.12
N TYR A 3 -1.01 -22.41 0.98
CA TYR A 3 0.27 -21.93 0.47
C TYR A 3 0.25 -20.42 0.33
N PHE A 4 1.31 -19.80 0.84
CA PHE A 4 1.56 -18.37 0.74
C PHE A 4 2.93 -18.19 0.12
N MET A 5 3.01 -17.42 -0.96
CA MET A 5 4.28 -17.08 -1.59
C MET A 5 4.42 -15.57 -1.57
N TYR A 6 5.50 -15.08 -0.98
CA TYR A 6 5.80 -13.65 -0.96
C TYR A 6 7.18 -13.42 -1.53
N SER A 7 7.36 -12.30 -2.24
CA SER A 7 8.67 -11.82 -2.65
C SER A 7 8.75 -10.33 -2.40
N ILE A 8 9.81 -9.92 -1.73
CA ILE A 8 10.11 -8.52 -1.48
C ILE A 8 11.15 -8.11 -2.50
N LYS A 9 10.82 -7.14 -3.36
CA LYS A 9 11.74 -6.57 -4.34
C LYS A 9 11.95 -5.11 -4.03
N TRP A 10 13.20 -4.66 -4.10
CA TRP A 10 13.50 -3.25 -3.95
C TRP A 10 13.40 -2.58 -5.32
N GLN A 11 12.43 -1.70 -5.53
CA GLN A 11 12.38 -0.85 -6.73
C GLN A 11 12.42 0.61 -6.33
N ARG A 12 13.28 1.39 -7.00
CA ARG A 12 13.40 2.85 -6.81
C ARG A 12 13.58 3.31 -5.35
N GLY A 13 14.22 2.50 -4.50
CA GLY A 13 14.43 2.88 -3.09
C GLY A 13 13.34 2.42 -2.12
N LEU A 14 12.29 1.75 -2.60
CA LEU A 14 11.17 1.29 -1.77
C LEU A 14 10.99 -0.23 -1.85
N PRO A 15 10.63 -0.89 -0.74
CA PRO A 15 10.27 -2.30 -0.75
C PRO A 15 8.90 -2.49 -1.41
N HIS A 16 8.88 -3.13 -2.57
CA HIS A 16 7.67 -3.62 -3.22
C HIS A 16 7.43 -5.07 -2.82
N LEU A 17 6.33 -5.30 -2.11
CA LEU A 17 5.86 -6.63 -1.75
C LEU A 17 4.95 -7.18 -2.85
N HIS A 18 5.36 -8.30 -3.45
CA HIS A 18 4.45 -9.15 -4.21
C HIS A 18 3.98 -10.30 -3.31
N LEU A 19 2.68 -10.37 -3.04
CA LEU A 19 2.06 -11.40 -2.21
C LEU A 19 1.09 -12.22 -3.07
N LEU A 20 1.30 -13.54 -3.14
CA LEU A 20 0.42 -14.48 -3.82
C LEU A 20 -0.23 -15.41 -2.77
N LEU A 21 -1.57 -15.40 -2.74
CA LEU A 21 -2.38 -16.15 -1.78
C LEU A 21 -3.17 -17.23 -2.51
N TRP A 22 -3.06 -18.50 -2.08
CA TRP A 22 -3.99 -19.55 -2.49
C TRP A 22 -5.12 -19.70 -1.48
N LEU A 23 -6.33 -19.37 -1.91
CA LEU A 23 -7.54 -19.46 -1.12
C LEU A 23 -8.15 -20.86 -1.29
N MET A 24 -8.61 -21.47 -0.18
CA MET A 24 -9.31 -22.76 -0.24
C MET A 24 -10.72 -22.62 -0.82
N GLU A 25 -11.34 -21.45 -0.65
CA GLU A 25 -12.63 -21.11 -1.23
C GLU A 25 -12.48 -19.88 -2.14
N LYS A 26 -13.23 -19.88 -3.24
CA LYS A 26 -13.20 -18.76 -4.19
C LYS A 26 -13.91 -17.56 -3.58
N LEU A 27 -13.17 -16.47 -3.35
CA LEU A 27 -13.76 -15.19 -2.97
C LEU A 27 -14.45 -14.55 -4.17
N ARG A 28 -15.62 -13.96 -3.93
CA ARG A 28 -16.26 -13.05 -4.90
C ARG A 28 -15.55 -11.70 -4.86
N PRO A 29 -15.53 -10.93 -5.96
CA PRO A 29 -14.88 -9.61 -5.99
C PRO A 29 -15.28 -8.71 -4.82
N ASN A 30 -16.56 -8.70 -4.46
CA ASN A 30 -17.11 -7.88 -3.38
C ASN A 30 -16.70 -8.34 -1.96
N GLN A 31 -16.08 -9.51 -1.81
CA GLN A 31 -15.57 -10.03 -0.53
C GLN A 31 -14.06 -9.82 -0.39
N ILE A 32 -13.37 -9.39 -1.45
CA ILE A 32 -11.92 -9.19 -1.42
C ILE A 32 -11.57 -8.08 -0.44
N GLU A 33 -12.33 -6.98 -0.43
CA GLU A 33 -12.08 -5.83 0.47
C GLU A 33 -12.25 -6.17 1.95
N GLU A 34 -13.15 -7.10 2.28
CA GLU A 34 -13.35 -7.58 3.65
C GLU A 34 -12.19 -8.45 4.14
N VAL A 35 -11.53 -9.17 3.23
CA VAL A 35 -10.45 -10.11 3.55
C VAL A 35 -9.07 -9.48 3.42
N ILE A 36 -8.91 -8.53 2.50
CA ILE A 36 -7.65 -7.85 2.21
C ILE A 36 -7.90 -6.34 2.29
N SER A 37 -7.44 -5.74 3.38
CA SER A 37 -7.45 -4.30 3.60
C SER A 37 -6.02 -3.80 3.81
N ALA A 38 -5.75 -2.58 3.34
CA ALA A 38 -4.54 -1.85 3.64
C ALA A 38 -4.89 -0.66 4.52
N GLU A 39 -4.55 -0.74 5.81
CA GLU A 39 -4.79 0.33 6.77
C GLU A 39 -3.57 1.23 6.88
N ILE A 40 -3.80 2.55 6.95
CA ILE A 40 -2.74 3.50 7.28
C ILE A 40 -2.49 3.40 8.79
N PRO A 41 -1.23 3.29 9.24
CA PRO A 41 -0.90 3.21 10.66
C PRO A 41 -1.53 4.35 11.47
N ASN A 42 -1.82 4.16 12.76
CA ASN A 42 -2.27 5.25 13.62
C ASN A 42 -1.06 6.12 14.04
N PRO A 43 -1.03 7.43 13.73
CA PRO A 43 0.07 8.32 14.12
C PRO A 43 0.27 8.47 15.63
N GLU A 44 -0.77 8.24 16.44
CA GLU A 44 -0.65 8.29 17.91
C GLU A 44 -0.03 7.04 18.50
N ALA A 45 -0.20 5.89 17.84
CA ALA A 45 0.35 4.60 18.29
C ALA A 45 1.80 4.42 17.82
N ASP A 46 2.09 4.79 16.58
CA ASP A 46 3.44 4.71 16.00
C ASP A 46 3.65 5.82 14.95
N ARG A 47 4.25 6.92 15.40
CA ARG A 47 4.49 8.09 14.56
C ARG A 47 5.59 7.87 13.52
N GLU A 48 6.56 7.00 13.78
CA GLU A 48 7.66 6.74 12.85
C GLU A 48 7.17 5.88 11.67
N LEU A 49 6.41 4.82 11.97
CA LEU A 49 5.80 3.99 10.95
C LEU A 49 4.78 4.77 10.12
N TYR A 50 3.94 5.58 10.77
CA TYR A 50 3.01 6.47 10.07
C TYR A 50 3.73 7.40 9.11
N ASN A 51 4.76 8.12 9.57
CA ASN A 51 5.51 9.05 8.73
C ASN A 51 6.19 8.33 7.56
N THR A 52 6.75 7.14 7.79
CA THR A 52 7.40 6.34 6.74
C THR A 52 6.39 5.91 5.67
N VAL A 53 5.25 5.36 6.08
CA VAL A 53 4.17 4.93 5.16
C VAL A 53 3.61 6.15 4.43
N TYR A 54 3.35 7.25 5.14
CA TYR A 54 2.83 8.50 4.57
C TYR A 54 3.79 9.07 3.50
N GLN A 55 5.07 9.25 3.83
CA GLN A 55 6.04 9.80 2.89
C GLN A 55 6.33 8.88 1.69
N SER A 56 6.25 7.57 1.88
CA SER A 56 6.59 6.59 0.83
C SER A 56 5.42 6.25 -0.08
N MET A 57 4.21 6.11 0.47
CA MET A 57 3.02 5.66 -0.26
C MET A 57 2.11 6.82 -0.68
N ILE A 58 2.11 7.92 0.08
CA ILE A 58 1.33 9.12 -0.22
C ILE A 58 2.29 10.18 -0.77
N GLN A 59 2.58 10.08 -2.08
CA GLN A 59 3.23 11.19 -2.78
C GLN A 59 2.27 12.38 -2.77
N GLY A 60 2.66 13.46 -2.08
CA GLY A 60 2.04 14.77 -2.30
C GLY A 60 2.14 15.15 -3.78
N PRO A 61 1.23 15.99 -4.29
CA PRO A 61 1.18 16.36 -5.71
C PRO A 61 2.57 16.77 -6.20
N CYS A 62 2.99 16.18 -7.33
CA CYS A 62 4.26 16.47 -7.96
C CYS A 62 4.45 17.99 -8.16
N PRO A 63 5.61 18.58 -7.79
CA PRO A 63 5.94 19.97 -8.13
C PRO A 63 6.06 20.21 -9.65
N CYS A 64 6.13 19.14 -10.45
CA CYS A 64 6.27 19.20 -11.90
C CYS A 64 4.94 19.27 -12.67
N GLY A 65 3.87 19.76 -12.03
CA GLY A 65 2.68 20.24 -12.71
C GLY A 65 2.68 21.77 -12.71
N ALA A 66 3.11 22.37 -13.82
CA ALA A 66 2.83 23.78 -14.08
C ALA A 66 1.30 23.99 -14.07
N LEU A 67 0.76 24.45 -12.95
CA LEU A 67 -0.52 25.15 -12.89
C LEU A 67 -0.20 26.59 -12.47
N SER A 68 0.36 27.34 -13.41
CA SER A 68 0.04 28.76 -13.51
C SER A 68 -1.41 28.85 -14.01
N ALA A 69 -2.38 28.96 -13.10
CA ALA A 69 -3.70 29.55 -13.36
C ALA A 69 -4.44 29.62 -12.01
N VAL A 70 -4.43 30.77 -11.34
CA VAL A 70 -5.45 31.83 -11.41
C VAL A 70 -6.54 31.61 -10.36
N ASN A 71 -6.59 32.62 -9.47
CA ASN A 71 -7.50 32.93 -8.37
C ASN A 71 -7.34 32.14 -7.06
#